data_AF-A0A2D4WWK9-F1
#
_entry.id   AF-A0A2D4WWK9-F1
#
_cell.length_a   1.000
_cell.length_b   1.000
_cell.length_c   1.000
_cell.angle_alpha   90.00
_cell.angle_beta   90.00
_cell.angle_gamma   90.00
#
_symmetry.space_group_name_H-M   'P 1'
#
loop_
_entity.id
_entity.type
_entity.pdbx_description
1 polymer ?
#
loop_
_entity_poly.entity_id
_entity_poly.type
_entity_poly.pdbx_seq_one_letter_code
_entity_poly.pdbx_strand_id
1 'polypeptide(L)'
;KIRPGNKIDVSLQKMGYRNIEPTAKALLDLITDHNGFLNVTDKSAPEAIRSVAQMSKKSFKKAVGALYKKRLIRLESDGIHLK
;
A
#
# COMPACT_ATOMS: atom_id res chain seq x y z
N LYS A 1 23.63 1.39 13.67
CA LYS A 1 24.48 1.00 12.50
C LYS A 1 23.71 1.42 11.26
N ILE A 2 24.08 2.56 10.68
CA ILE A 2 23.34 3.31 9.66
C ILE A 2 23.42 2.54 8.33
N ARG A 3 22.28 2.33 7.66
CA ARG A 3 22.24 1.86 6.27
C ARG A 3 22.01 3.06 5.34
N PRO A 4 22.79 3.21 4.26
CA PRO A 4 22.52 4.20 3.23
C PRO A 4 21.35 3.69 2.38
N GLY A 5 20.16 4.21 2.66
CA GLY A 5 18.94 3.75 2.02
C GLY A 5 17.77 3.96 2.96
N ASN A 6 17.22 5.17 2.89
CA ASN A 6 16.15 5.70 3.72
C ASN A 6 14.80 4.99 3.45
N LYS A 7 14.73 3.67 3.67
CA LYS A 7 13.52 2.85 3.54
C LYS A 7 13.04 2.39 4.91
N ILE A 8 12.46 3.39 5.58
CA ILE A 8 11.30 3.42 6.47
C ILE A 8 11.20 2.32 7.54
N ASP A 9 11.36 2.78 8.79
CA ASP A 9 10.90 2.15 10.01
C ASP A 9 9.37 1.95 9.96
N VAL A 10 8.92 0.78 9.50
CA VAL A 10 7.53 0.38 9.67
C VAL A 10 7.39 -0.28 11.04
N SER A 11 7.30 0.56 12.07
CA SER A 11 6.74 0.18 13.38
C SER A 11 5.23 -0.10 13.23
N LEU A 12 4.89 -1.17 12.49
CA LEU A 12 3.57 -1.77 12.47
C LEU A 12 3.26 -2.28 13.87
N GLN A 13 2.66 -1.41 14.68
CA GLN A 13 2.01 -1.78 15.92
C GLN A 13 1.05 -2.94 15.62
N LYS A 14 1.40 -4.12 16.12
CA LYS A 14 0.77 -5.43 15.88
C LYS A 14 -0.69 -5.56 16.33
N MET A 15 -1.38 -4.48 16.69
CA MET A 15 -2.69 -4.54 17.35
C MET A 15 -3.85 -4.28 16.38
N GLY A 16 -4.22 -5.25 15.55
CA GLY A 16 -5.53 -5.23 14.86
C GLY A 16 -5.63 -6.00 13.54
N TYR A 17 -4.51 -6.34 12.91
CA TYR A 17 -4.49 -6.89 11.54
C TYR A 17 -4.60 -8.42 11.43
N ARG A 18 -5.21 -9.09 12.40
CA ARG A 18 -5.29 -10.56 12.50
C ARG A 18 -5.86 -11.27 11.25
N ASN A 19 -6.57 -10.54 10.36
CA ASN A 19 -7.12 -11.04 9.09
C ASN A 19 -6.84 -10.09 7.90
N ILE A 20 -5.63 -9.54 7.75
CA ILE A 20 -5.26 -8.86 6.50
C ILE A 20 -4.72 -9.91 5.51
N GLU A 21 -5.30 -9.93 4.31
CA GLU A 21 -4.81 -10.72 3.18
C GLU A 21 -3.33 -10.39 2.90
N PRO A 22 -2.46 -11.36 2.57
CA PRO A 22 -1.04 -11.12 2.35
C PRO A 22 -0.77 -10.04 1.28
N THR A 23 -1.62 -9.95 0.27
CA THR A 23 -1.56 -8.91 -0.78
C THR A 23 -1.92 -7.52 -0.26
N ALA A 24 -2.88 -7.41 0.66
CA ALA A 24 -3.24 -6.15 1.29
C ALA A 24 -2.13 -5.66 2.22
N LYS A 25 -1.49 -6.57 2.95
CA LYS A 25 -0.33 -6.25 3.77
C LYS A 25 0.84 -5.73 2.91
N ALA A 26 1.17 -6.44 1.82
CA ALA A 26 2.24 -6.00 0.91
C ALA A 26 1.97 -4.61 0.32
N LEU A 27 0.72 -4.30 -0.04
CA LEU A 27 0.37 -2.96 -0.52
C LEU A 27 0.51 -1.90 0.58
N LEU A 28 0.12 -2.21 1.82
CA LEU A 28 0.25 -1.29 2.96
C LEU A 28 1.72 -0.98 3.26
N ASP A 29 2.55 -2.01 3.29
CA ASP A 29 3.99 -1.90 3.51
C ASP A 29 4.60 -1.01 2.40
N LEU A 30 4.22 -1.24 1.14
CA LEU A 30 4.66 -0.44 0.01
C LEU A 30 4.21 1.04 0.09
N ILE A 31 2.94 1.33 0.43
CA ILE A 31 2.48 2.71 0.60
C ILE A 31 3.31 3.39 1.70
N THR A 32 3.57 2.67 2.78
CA THR A 32 4.35 3.18 3.90
C THR A 32 5.80 3.46 3.47
N ASP A 33 6.42 2.56 2.71
CA ASP A 33 7.75 2.70 2.09
C ASP A 33 7.84 3.90 1.12
N HIS A 34 6.71 4.31 0.55
CA HIS A 34 6.58 5.50 -0.29
C HIS A 34 6.09 6.72 0.50
N ASN A 35 6.53 6.86 1.77
CA ASN A 35 6.20 8.00 2.62
C ASN A 35 4.70 8.12 2.99
N GLY A 36 3.96 7.01 2.92
CA GLY A 36 2.52 6.98 3.16
C GLY A 36 1.69 7.48 1.98
N PHE A 37 2.27 7.60 0.78
CA PHE A 37 1.58 8.07 -0.41
C PHE A 37 2.01 7.33 -1.67
N LEU A 38 1.04 6.94 -2.49
CA LEU A 38 1.29 6.39 -3.82
C LEU A 38 0.56 7.24 -4.85
N ASN A 39 1.30 7.69 -5.87
CA ASN A 39 0.75 8.33 -7.06
C ASN A 39 0.09 7.33 -8.04
N VAL A 40 -0.43 6.21 -7.54
CA VAL A 40 -1.15 5.20 -8.33
C VAL A 40 -2.48 4.86 -7.67
N THR A 41 -3.52 4.75 -8.50
CA THR A 41 -4.89 4.43 -8.09
C THR A 41 -5.43 3.26 -8.89
N ASP A 42 -6.66 2.82 -8.62
CA ASP A 42 -7.31 1.75 -9.39
C ASP A 42 -7.60 2.13 -10.86
N LYS A 43 -7.61 3.44 -11.14
CA LYS A 43 -7.73 4.03 -12.47
C LYS A 43 -6.39 4.06 -13.22
N SER A 44 -5.26 3.89 -12.53
CA SER A 44 -3.94 3.89 -13.16
C SER A 44 -3.76 2.70 -14.13
N ALA A 45 -2.85 2.88 -15.08
CA ALA A 45 -2.51 1.84 -16.03
C ALA A 45 -2.01 0.56 -15.31
N PRO A 46 -2.31 -0.64 -15.83
CA PRO A 46 -1.83 -1.90 -15.25
C PRO A 46 -0.31 -1.95 -15.11
N GLU A 47 0.41 -1.30 -16.02
CA GLU A 47 1.87 -1.19 -16.02
C GLU A 47 2.38 -0.34 -14.87
N ALA A 48 1.74 0.81 -14.59
CA ALA A 48 2.07 1.67 -13.46
C ALA A 48 1.81 0.96 -12.13
N ILE A 49 0.67 0.29 -12.00
CA ILE A 49 0.32 -0.52 -10.82
C ILE A 49 1.34 -1.66 -10.63
N ARG A 50 1.75 -2.34 -11.71
CA ARG A 50 2.77 -3.39 -11.63
C ARG A 50 4.14 -2.85 -11.28
N SER A 51 4.53 -1.70 -11.83
CA SER A 51 5.82 -1.07 -11.57
C SER A 51 5.94 -0.67 -10.10
N VAL A 52 4.91 0.01 -9.58
CA VAL A 52 4.89 0.52 -8.21
C VAL A 52 4.54 -0.59 -7.21
N ALA A 53 3.39 -1.23 -7.37
CA ALA A 53 2.88 -2.19 -6.40
C ALA A 53 3.38 -3.62 -6.59
N GLN A 54 4.18 -3.89 -7.62
CA GLN A 54 4.76 -5.21 -7.92
C GLN A 54 3.70 -6.33 -7.94
N MET A 55 2.45 -5.96 -8.27
CA MET A 55 1.30 -6.85 -8.20
C MET A 55 0.36 -6.67 -9.39
N SER A 56 -0.38 -7.72 -9.71
CA SER A 56 -1.36 -7.70 -10.79
C SER A 56 -2.58 -6.82 -10.42
N LYS A 57 -3.25 -6.24 -11.43
CA LYS A 57 -4.44 -5.39 -11.25
C LYS A 57 -5.55 -6.05 -10.40
N LYS A 58 -5.71 -7.38 -10.51
CA LYS A 58 -6.64 -8.17 -9.68
C LYS A 58 -6.26 -8.17 -8.19
N SER A 59 -4.97 -8.38 -7.90
CA SER A 59 -4.42 -8.38 -6.55
C SER A 59 -4.46 -6.98 -5.93
N PHE A 60 -4.12 -5.96 -6.71
CA PHE A 60 -4.19 -4.57 -6.31
C PHE A 60 -5.62 -4.17 -5.90
N LYS A 61 -6.62 -4.47 -6.72
CA LYS A 61 -8.02 -4.17 -6.39
C LYS A 61 -8.50 -4.88 -5.12
N LYS A 62 -8.07 -6.13 -4.90
CA LYS A 62 -8.34 -6.86 -3.65
C LYS A 62 -7.66 -6.21 -2.44
N ALA A 63 -6.38 -5.87 -2.58
CA ALA A 63 -5.57 -5.23 -1.55
C ALA A 63 -6.17 -3.87 -1.14
N VAL A 64 -6.38 -2.99 -2.12
CA VAL A 64 -7.03 -1.69 -1.94
C VAL A 64 -8.40 -1.86 -1.28
N GLY A 65 -9.25 -2.77 -1.76
CA GLY A 65 -10.56 -3.01 -1.16
C GLY A 65 -10.50 -3.49 0.29
N ALA A 66 -9.56 -4.36 0.64
CA ALA A 66 -9.37 -4.83 2.00
C ALA A 66 -8.85 -3.71 2.94
N LEU A 67 -7.89 -2.91 2.48
CA LEU A 67 -7.35 -1.77 3.22
C LEU A 67 -8.38 -0.65 3.39
N TYR A 68 -9.17 -0.37 2.34
CA TYR A 68 -10.24 0.62 2.35
C TYR A 68 -11.36 0.23 3.31
N LYS A 69 -11.80 -1.04 3.30
CA LYS A 69 -12.76 -1.57 4.28
C LYS A 69 -12.28 -1.40 5.73
N LYS A 70 -10.97 -1.52 5.96
CA LYS A 70 -10.34 -1.31 7.26
C LYS A 70 -10.03 0.16 7.57
N ARG A 71 -10.36 1.08 6.64
CA ARG A 71 -10.11 2.52 6.73
C ARG A 71 -8.63 2.87 6.96
N LEU A 72 -7.72 2.05 6.44
CA LEU A 72 -6.27 2.22 6.56
C LEU A 72 -5.67 3.10 5.47
N ILE A 73 -6.39 3.20 4.34
CA ILE A 73 -5.98 4.00 3.21
C ILE A 73 -7.13 4.93 2.80
N ARG A 74 -6.76 6.08 2.25
CA ARG A 74 -7.63 6.99 1.52
C ARG A 74 -7.28 6.92 0.04
N LEU A 75 -8.31 6.79 -0.78
CA LEU A 75 -8.20 6.96 -2.22
C LEU A 75 -8.64 8.40 -2.52
N GLU A 76 -7.72 9.21 -3.02
CA GLU A 76 -8.00 10.55 -3.51
C GLU A 76 -7.77 10.60 -5.02
N SER A 77 -8.11 11.74 -5.64
CA SER A 77 -7.89 11.97 -7.07
C SER A 77 -6.41 11.90 -7.44
N ASP A 78 -5.54 12.30 -6.52
CA ASP A 78 -4.10 12.40 -6.73
C ASP A 78 -3.37 11.08 -6.48
N GLY A 79 -3.98 10.16 -5.73
CA GLY A 79 -3.31 8.91 -5.33
C GLY A 79 -3.96 8.16 -4.18
N ILE A 80 -3.20 7.21 -3.64
CA ILE A 80 -3.54 6.48 -2.42
C ILE A 80 -2.71 7.05 -1.27
N HIS A 81 -3.39 7.47 -0.21
CA HIS A 81 -2.77 7.94 1.03
C HIS A 81 -2.95 6.92 2.13
N LEU A 82 -1.93 6.74 2.95
CA LEU A 82 -2.04 6.07 4.24
C LEU A 82 -2.78 6.99 5.22
N LYS A 83 -3.70 6.43 6.00
CA LYS A 83 -4.44 7.16 7.02
C LYS A 83 -3.75 7.08 8.38
#